data_AF-A0A2J8KG59-F1
#
_entry.id   AF-A0A2J8KG59-F1
#
_cell.length_a   1.000
_cell.length_b   1.000
_cell.length_c   1.000
_cell.angle_alpha   90.00
_cell.angle_beta   90.00
_cell.angle_gamma   90.00
#
_symmetry.space_group_name_H-M   'P 1'
#
loop_
_entity.id
_entity.type
_entity.pdbx_description
1 polymer ?
#
loop_
_entity_poly.entity_id
_entity_poly.type
_entity_poly.pdbx_seq_one_letter_code
_entity_poly.pdbx_strand_id
1 'polypeptide(L)'
;MGDFVRYHYNGTFEDGKKFDSSYDRNTLVAIVVGVGRLITGMDRGLMGMCVNERRRLIVPPHLGYGSIGLAGLIPPDATLYFDVVLLDVWNKEDTVQVSTLLRPPHCPRMVQDGDFVRYHYNGTLLDGTSFDTSYSRGGTYDTYVGSGWLIKGMDQGLLGMCPGEKRKIIIP
;
A
#
# COMPACT_ATOMS: atom_id res chain seq x y z
N MET A 1 -3.47 0.03 -12.41
CA MET A 1 -4.54 0.93 -12.92
C MET A 1 -5.83 0.42 -12.31
N GLY A 2 -6.64 1.27 -11.69
CA GLY A 2 -7.79 0.80 -10.91
C GLY A 2 -7.46 0.45 -9.46
N ASP A 3 -6.23 0.71 -9.03
CA ASP A 3 -5.79 0.47 -7.66
C ASP A 3 -6.36 1.55 -6.75
N PHE A 4 -6.81 1.15 -5.56
CA PHE A 4 -7.13 2.08 -4.48
C PHE A 4 -5.83 2.53 -3.83
N VAL A 5 -5.71 3.84 -3.63
CA VAL A 5 -4.57 4.43 -2.95
C VAL A 5 -5.02 5.24 -1.74
N ARG A 6 -4.16 5.33 -0.74
CA ARG A 6 -4.22 6.38 0.28
C ARG A 6 -3.00 7.26 0.20
N TYR A 7 -3.18 8.57 0.23
CA TYR A 7 -2.08 9.52 0.20
C TYR A 7 -2.40 10.79 0.97
N HIS A 8 -1.33 11.48 1.37
CA HIS A 8 -1.38 12.87 1.80
C HIS A 8 -0.78 13.78 0.73
N TYR A 9 -1.25 15.02 0.70
CA TYR A 9 -0.67 16.07 -0.14
C TYR A 9 -0.72 17.45 0.53
N ASN A 10 0.17 18.32 0.06
CA ASN A 10 0.10 19.78 0.16
C ASN A 10 0.03 20.36 -1.26
N GLY A 11 -0.96 21.21 -1.52
CA GLY A 11 -1.15 21.92 -2.79
C GLY A 11 -0.82 23.41 -2.65
N THR A 12 0.11 23.89 -3.44
CA THR A 12 0.56 25.29 -3.46
C THR A 12 0.62 25.86 -4.88
N PHE A 13 0.60 27.19 -4.98
CA PHE A 13 1.00 27.91 -6.18
C PHE A 13 2.53 28.03 -6.27
N GLU A 14 3.02 28.65 -7.35
CA GLU A 14 4.45 28.87 -7.60
C GLU A 14 5.13 29.71 -6.51
N ASP A 15 4.41 30.70 -5.98
CA ASP A 15 4.85 31.56 -4.88
C ASP A 15 4.85 30.85 -3.51
N GLY A 16 4.52 29.55 -3.47
CA GLY A 16 4.42 28.76 -2.25
C GLY A 16 3.14 28.98 -1.46
N LYS A 17 2.22 29.85 -1.91
CA LYS A 17 0.94 30.06 -1.25
C LYS A 17 0.12 28.77 -1.34
N LYS A 18 -0.17 28.19 -0.18
CA LYS A 18 -1.02 27.00 -0.05
C LYS A 18 -2.46 27.34 -0.43
N PHE A 19 -3.04 26.54 -1.33
CA PHE A 19 -4.47 26.58 -1.62
C PHE A 19 -5.22 25.45 -0.93
N ASP A 20 -4.58 24.29 -0.72
CA ASP A 20 -5.23 23.17 -0.06
C ASP A 20 -4.22 22.17 0.54
N SER A 21 -4.64 21.41 1.55
CA SER A 21 -3.85 20.33 2.14
C SER A 21 -4.73 19.29 2.82
N SER A 22 -4.38 18.02 2.61
CA SER A 22 -4.98 16.92 3.36
C SER A 22 -4.68 16.97 4.86
N TYR A 23 -3.53 17.55 5.26
CA TYR A 23 -3.12 17.67 6.66
C TYR A 23 -3.97 18.70 7.40
N ASP A 24 -4.31 19.83 6.76
CA ASP A 24 -5.16 20.86 7.36
C ASP A 24 -6.57 20.34 7.69
N ARG A 25 -7.02 19.31 6.96
CA ARG A 25 -8.31 18.65 7.17
C ARG A 25 -8.24 17.44 8.11
N ASN A 26 -7.06 17.05 8.58
CA ASN A 26 -6.82 15.82 9.35
C ASN A 26 -7.45 14.58 8.70
N THR A 27 -7.47 14.51 7.37
CA THR A 27 -8.04 13.37 6.64
C THR A 27 -7.18 13.04 5.43
N LEU A 28 -6.85 11.76 5.28
CA LEU A 28 -6.16 11.25 4.10
C LEU A 28 -7.10 11.20 2.90
N VAL A 29 -6.54 11.23 1.69
CA VAL A 29 -7.32 10.98 0.48
C VAL A 29 -7.31 9.48 0.20
N ALA A 30 -8.48 8.88 0.02
CA ALA A 30 -8.63 7.49 -0.41
C ALA A 30 -9.43 7.45 -1.72
N ILE A 31 -8.79 7.04 -2.82
CA ILE A 31 -9.43 7.05 -4.15
C ILE A 31 -8.81 6.02 -5.08
N VAL A 32 -9.50 5.74 -6.19
CA VAL A 32 -8.99 4.89 -7.27
C VAL A 32 -8.20 5.75 -8.27
N VAL A 33 -6.98 5.31 -8.60
CA VAL A 33 -6.08 6.02 -9.54
C VAL A 33 -6.09 5.38 -10.93
N GLY A 34 -5.93 6.22 -11.94
CA GLY A 34 -5.87 5.86 -13.36
C GLY A 34 -7.23 5.73 -14.03
N VAL A 35 -8.29 6.25 -13.39
CA VAL A 35 -9.68 6.13 -13.85
C VAL A 35 -10.39 7.49 -14.01
N GLY A 36 -9.64 8.60 -13.95
CA GLY A 36 -10.18 9.95 -14.20
C GLY A 36 -11.03 10.53 -13.06
N ARG A 37 -10.83 10.07 -11.82
CA ARG A 37 -11.52 10.61 -10.63
C ARG A 37 -10.79 11.76 -9.95
N LEU A 38 -9.59 12.08 -10.41
CA LEU A 38 -8.77 13.22 -9.99
C LEU A 38 -8.54 14.13 -11.18
N ILE A 39 -8.05 15.36 -10.94
CA ILE A 39 -7.48 16.17 -12.02
C ILE A 39 -6.38 15.37 -12.73
N THR A 40 -6.32 15.47 -14.05
CA THR A 40 -5.50 14.58 -14.89
C THR A 40 -4.03 14.55 -14.48
N GLY A 41 -3.47 15.68 -14.05
CA GLY A 41 -2.09 15.76 -13.58
C GLY A 41 -1.82 14.96 -12.30
N MET A 42 -2.78 14.92 -11.37
CA MET A 42 -2.69 14.09 -10.17
C MET A 42 -2.89 12.62 -10.52
N ASP A 43 -3.91 12.29 -11.33
CA ASP A 43 -4.18 10.91 -11.74
C ASP A 43 -2.96 10.28 -12.44
N ARG A 44 -2.28 11.07 -13.29
CA ARG A 44 -1.02 10.66 -13.93
C ARG A 44 0.18 10.67 -12.99
N GLY A 45 0.30 11.69 -12.14
CA GLY A 45 1.45 11.87 -11.26
C GLY A 45 1.55 10.83 -10.15
N LEU A 46 0.42 10.28 -9.70
CA LEU A 46 0.36 9.21 -8.70
C LEU A 46 0.72 7.84 -9.27
N MET A 47 0.57 7.63 -10.59
CA MET A 47 0.90 6.34 -11.19
C MET A 47 2.39 6.00 -11.01
N GLY A 48 2.65 4.75 -10.65
CA GLY A 48 4.00 4.24 -10.42
C GLY A 48 4.68 4.83 -9.18
N MET A 49 3.94 5.43 -8.24
CA MET A 49 4.48 5.75 -6.92
C MET A 49 4.64 4.47 -6.08
N CYS A 50 5.74 4.36 -5.34
CA CYS A 50 5.89 3.36 -4.29
C CYS A 50 5.26 3.84 -2.98
N VAL A 51 4.84 2.90 -2.12
CA VAL A 51 4.40 3.23 -0.75
C VAL A 51 5.54 3.95 0.00
N ASN A 52 5.20 5.04 0.68
CA ASN A 52 6.05 6.08 1.31
C ASN A 52 6.91 6.92 0.38
N GLU A 53 6.76 6.75 -0.94
CA GLU A 53 7.41 7.67 -1.85
C GLU A 53 6.81 9.06 -1.66
N ARG A 54 7.68 10.06 -1.50
CA ARG A 54 7.31 11.46 -1.61
C ARG A 54 7.64 11.97 -3.01
N ARG A 55 6.66 12.56 -3.69
CA ARG A 55 6.80 13.06 -5.05
C ARG A 55 6.28 14.49 -5.15
N ARG A 56 7.06 15.36 -5.80
CA ARG A 56 6.60 16.71 -6.17
C ARG A 56 6.07 16.68 -7.59
N LEU A 57 4.80 17.04 -7.76
CA LEU A 57 4.10 17.11 -9.02
C LEU A 57 3.91 18.57 -9.41
N ILE A 58 4.26 18.91 -10.66
CA ILE A 58 3.98 20.21 -11.25
C ILE A 58 2.90 19.97 -12.30
N VAL A 59 1.70 20.47 -12.02
CA VAL A 59 0.51 20.23 -12.84
C VAL A 59 0.21 21.51 -13.63
N PRO A 60 0.51 21.54 -14.94
CA PRO A 60 0.16 22.67 -15.79
C PRO A 60 -1.37 22.79 -15.94
N PRO A 61 -1.89 23.97 -16.35
CA PRO A 61 -3.32 24.24 -16.28
C PRO A 61 -4.19 23.25 -17.06
N HIS A 62 -3.74 22.83 -18.25
CA HIS A 62 -4.46 21.87 -19.10
C HIS A 62 -4.56 20.45 -18.51
N LEU A 63 -3.82 20.15 -17.44
CA LEU A 63 -3.93 18.91 -16.64
C LEU A 63 -4.54 19.15 -15.25
N GLY A 64 -4.89 20.40 -14.94
CA GLY A 64 -5.50 20.85 -13.68
C GLY A 64 -6.91 21.38 -13.92
N TYR A 65 -7.14 22.67 -13.65
CA TYR A 65 -8.44 23.34 -13.77
C TYR A 65 -8.58 24.21 -15.04
N GLY A 66 -7.60 24.19 -15.93
CA GLY A 66 -7.62 24.88 -17.22
C GLY A 66 -7.79 26.40 -17.12
N SER A 67 -8.30 26.98 -18.20
CA SER A 67 -8.54 28.42 -18.35
C SER A 67 -9.76 28.93 -17.57
N ILE A 68 -10.51 28.03 -16.91
CA ILE A 68 -11.67 28.39 -16.07
C ILE A 68 -11.23 28.54 -14.62
N GLY A 69 -10.31 27.69 -14.16
CA GLY A 69 -9.93 27.62 -12.74
C GLY A 69 -11.04 27.01 -11.88
N LEU A 70 -11.00 27.30 -10.59
CA LEU A 70 -12.01 26.94 -9.60
C LEU A 70 -12.37 28.18 -8.80
N ALA A 71 -13.61 28.64 -8.95
CA ALA A 71 -14.07 29.91 -8.38
C ALA A 71 -13.70 30.05 -6.89
N GLY A 72 -13.06 31.17 -6.55
CA GLY A 72 -12.66 31.51 -5.18
C GLY A 72 -11.45 30.75 -4.62
N LEU A 73 -10.89 29.77 -5.35
CA LEU A 73 -9.78 28.97 -4.85
C LEU A 73 -8.60 28.86 -5.83
N ILE A 74 -8.85 28.49 -7.09
CA ILE A 74 -7.81 28.29 -8.11
C ILE A 74 -8.03 29.29 -9.25
N PRO A 75 -7.07 30.18 -9.54
CA PRO A 75 -7.17 31.08 -10.69
C PRO A 75 -7.22 30.34 -12.03
N PRO A 76 -7.82 30.96 -13.07
CA PRO A 76 -7.61 30.57 -14.46
C PRO A 76 -6.14 30.41 -14.81
N ASP A 77 -5.81 29.41 -15.62
CA ASP A 77 -4.46 29.17 -16.16
C ASP A 77 -3.36 29.01 -15.09
N ALA A 78 -3.73 28.64 -13.86
CA ALA A 78 -2.80 28.40 -12.78
C ALA A 78 -2.06 27.07 -12.93
N THR A 79 -0.74 27.11 -12.77
CA THR A 79 0.07 25.90 -12.54
C THR A 79 0.04 25.54 -11.06
N LEU A 80 -0.21 24.26 -10.76
CA LEU A 80 -0.35 23.77 -9.40
C LEU A 80 0.85 22.92 -9.01
N TYR A 81 1.31 23.07 -7.78
CA TYR A 81 2.41 22.30 -7.23
C TYR A 81 1.87 21.42 -6.10
N PHE A 82 2.06 20.12 -6.22
CA PHE A 82 1.65 19.17 -5.20
C PHE A 82 2.86 18.44 -4.64
N ASP A 83 3.06 18.53 -3.34
CA ASP A 83 3.93 17.61 -2.62
C ASP A 83 3.06 16.47 -2.08
N VAL A 84 3.29 15.27 -2.57
CA VAL A 84 2.47 14.08 -2.28
C VAL A 84 3.31 13.03 -1.56
N VAL A 85 2.72 12.33 -0.60
CA VAL A 85 3.26 11.09 -0.04
C VAL A 85 2.21 9.98 -0.16
N LEU A 86 2.58 8.89 -0.85
CA LEU A 86 1.72 7.71 -0.95
C LEU A 86 1.87 6.88 0.32
N LEU A 87 0.77 6.48 0.94
CA LEU A 87 0.77 5.75 2.21
C LEU A 87 0.38 4.29 2.05
N ASP A 88 -0.48 4.00 1.08
CA ASP A 88 -1.08 2.69 0.92
C ASP A 88 -1.54 2.49 -0.53
N VAL A 89 -1.52 1.25 -0.99
CA VAL A 89 -2.02 0.85 -2.31
C VAL A 89 -2.56 -0.57 -2.23
N TRP A 90 -3.77 -0.80 -2.74
CA TRP A 90 -4.36 -2.13 -2.83
C TRP A 90 -5.33 -2.24 -3.98
N ASN A 91 -5.45 -3.45 -4.53
CA ASN A 91 -6.46 -3.82 -5.51
C ASN A 91 -7.22 -5.05 -5.02
N LYS A 92 -8.53 -5.12 -5.27
CA LYS A 92 -9.34 -6.30 -4.91
C LYS A 92 -8.92 -7.56 -5.69
N GLU A 93 -8.23 -7.38 -6.81
CA GLU A 93 -7.68 -8.44 -7.64
C GLU A 93 -6.28 -8.88 -7.18
N ASP A 94 -5.65 -8.16 -6.23
CA ASP A 94 -4.35 -8.54 -5.72
C ASP A 94 -4.41 -9.89 -5.01
N THR A 95 -3.43 -10.73 -5.30
CA THR A 95 -3.28 -12.05 -4.69
C THR A 95 -2.14 -12.06 -3.69
N VAL A 96 -2.22 -12.96 -2.70
CA VAL A 96 -1.11 -13.20 -1.76
C VAL A 96 0.15 -13.55 -2.54
N GLN A 97 1.22 -12.80 -2.30
CA GLN A 97 2.52 -13.06 -2.92
C GLN A 97 3.39 -13.84 -1.94
N VAL A 98 3.88 -14.99 -2.39
CA VAL A 98 4.72 -15.88 -1.58
C VAL A 98 6.09 -16.01 -2.22
N SER A 99 7.12 -15.61 -1.48
CA SER A 99 8.52 -15.78 -1.87
C SER A 99 9.23 -16.70 -0.87
N THR A 100 9.82 -17.79 -1.37
CA THR A 100 10.59 -18.71 -0.52
C THR A 100 12.01 -18.15 -0.35
N LEU A 101 12.38 -17.83 0.88
CA LEU A 101 13.70 -17.27 1.23
C LEU A 101 14.73 -18.36 1.52
N LEU A 102 14.29 -19.45 2.15
CA LEU A 102 15.11 -20.61 2.47
C LEU A 102 14.22 -21.84 2.45
N ARG A 103 14.57 -22.85 1.65
CA ARG A 103 13.95 -24.18 1.71
C ARG A 103 14.98 -25.21 2.15
N PRO A 104 14.70 -26.04 3.16
CA PRO A 104 15.58 -27.14 3.55
C PRO A 104 15.77 -28.15 2.41
N PRO A 105 16.94 -28.79 2.30
CA PRO A 105 17.21 -29.77 1.24
C PRO A 105 16.27 -30.98 1.29
N HIS A 106 15.83 -31.35 2.48
CA HIS A 106 14.91 -32.46 2.71
C HIS A 106 13.57 -31.92 3.21
N CYS A 107 12.52 -32.15 2.42
CA CYS A 107 11.14 -31.79 2.75
C CYS A 107 10.23 -33.00 2.54
N PRO A 108 10.12 -33.89 3.53
CA PRO A 108 9.35 -35.12 3.39
C PRO A 108 7.84 -34.86 3.35
N ARG A 109 7.39 -33.74 3.93
CA ARG A 109 6.01 -33.31 3.95
C ARG A 109 5.93 -31.79 3.93
N MET A 110 4.94 -31.29 3.20
CA MET A 110 4.56 -29.88 3.18
C MET A 110 3.24 -29.68 3.92
N VAL A 111 3.05 -28.49 4.49
CA VAL A 111 1.80 -28.06 5.14
C VAL A 111 0.61 -28.23 4.18
N GLN A 112 -0.43 -28.91 4.66
CA GLN A 112 -1.72 -29.10 3.98
C GLN A 112 -2.85 -28.37 4.72
N ASP A 113 -4.02 -28.28 4.07
CA ASP A 113 -5.25 -27.82 4.69
C ASP A 113 -5.61 -28.68 5.91
N GLY A 114 -5.92 -28.03 7.03
CA GLY A 114 -6.21 -28.68 8.31
C GLY A 114 -4.98 -29.04 9.16
N ASP A 115 -3.76 -28.83 8.66
CA ASP A 115 -2.56 -29.11 9.45
C ASP A 115 -2.39 -28.13 10.61
N PHE A 116 -2.06 -28.66 11.79
CA PHE A 116 -1.57 -27.85 12.91
C PHE A 116 -0.10 -27.47 12.67
N VAL A 117 0.21 -26.19 12.74
CA VAL A 117 1.54 -25.64 12.51
C VAL A 117 1.98 -24.75 13.66
N ARG A 118 3.30 -24.64 13.81
CA ARG A 118 3.95 -23.71 14.74
C ARG A 118 5.03 -22.96 13.98
N TYR A 119 4.96 -21.64 14.00
CA TYR A 119 5.91 -20.81 13.27
C TYR A 119 6.25 -19.52 14.01
N HIS A 120 7.46 -19.03 13.76
CA HIS A 120 7.82 -17.66 14.10
C HIS A 120 7.53 -16.73 12.93
N TYR A 121 7.12 -15.50 13.23
CA TYR A 121 6.92 -14.44 12.24
C TYR A 121 7.39 -13.09 12.77
N ASN A 122 7.69 -12.20 11.81
CA ASN A 122 7.82 -10.76 11.98
C ASN A 122 6.82 -10.11 11.02
N GLY A 123 5.83 -9.40 11.56
CA GLY A 123 4.82 -8.68 10.80
C GLY A 123 5.21 -7.23 10.63
N THR A 124 5.33 -6.79 9.38
CA THR A 124 5.58 -5.40 9.01
C THR A 124 4.50 -4.90 8.06
N LEU A 125 4.24 -3.60 8.11
CA LEU A 125 3.55 -2.90 7.03
C LEU A 125 4.46 -2.84 5.78
N LEU A 126 3.91 -2.40 4.63
CA LEU A 126 4.68 -2.26 3.39
C LEU A 126 5.82 -1.24 3.49
N ASP A 127 5.71 -0.30 4.43
CA ASP A 127 6.75 0.69 4.77
C ASP A 127 7.91 0.11 5.61
N GLY A 128 7.81 -1.15 6.05
CA GLY A 128 8.78 -1.79 6.94
C GLY A 128 8.53 -1.54 8.43
N THR A 129 7.55 -0.72 8.79
CA THR A 129 7.13 -0.51 10.18
C THR A 129 6.63 -1.81 10.75
N SER A 130 7.28 -2.30 11.81
CA SER A 130 6.86 -3.51 12.52
C SER A 130 5.57 -3.25 13.28
N PHE A 131 4.58 -4.12 13.13
CA PHE A 131 3.34 -4.06 13.91
C PHE A 131 3.24 -5.18 14.95
N ASP A 132 3.82 -6.36 14.68
CA ASP A 132 3.77 -7.48 15.61
C ASP A 132 4.88 -8.50 15.31
N THR A 133 5.27 -9.28 16.32
CA THR A 133 6.24 -10.36 16.16
C THR A 133 5.99 -11.46 17.19
N SER A 134 6.16 -12.71 16.78
CA SER A 134 6.11 -13.85 17.71
C SER A 134 7.24 -13.81 18.75
N TYR A 135 8.40 -13.24 18.40
CA TYR A 135 9.58 -13.26 19.26
C TYR A 135 9.44 -12.38 20.52
N SER A 136 8.65 -11.31 20.45
CA SER A 136 8.36 -10.48 21.63
C SER A 136 7.61 -11.23 22.73
N ARG A 137 6.93 -12.32 22.36
CA ARG A 137 6.18 -13.20 23.26
C ARG A 137 6.98 -14.42 23.72
N GLY A 138 8.20 -14.58 23.23
CA GLY A 138 9.08 -15.71 23.59
C GLY A 138 8.61 -17.07 23.07
N GLY A 139 7.70 -17.12 22.10
CA GLY A 139 7.09 -18.36 21.62
C GLY A 139 6.69 -18.32 20.14
N THR A 140 6.28 -19.47 19.61
CA THR A 140 5.71 -19.60 18.27
C THR A 140 4.25 -19.16 18.24
N TYR A 141 3.75 -18.87 17.04
CA TYR A 141 2.32 -18.82 16.79
C TYR A 141 1.85 -20.22 16.38
N ASP A 142 0.87 -20.73 17.11
CA ASP A 142 0.40 -22.10 17.05
C ASP A 142 -1.05 -22.11 16.57
N THR A 143 -1.33 -22.74 15.43
CA THR A 143 -2.63 -22.64 14.76
C THR A 143 -2.88 -23.77 13.75
N TYR A 144 -4.08 -23.82 13.19
CA TYR A 144 -4.45 -24.68 12.07
C TYR A 144 -4.50 -23.88 10.77
N VAL A 145 -3.87 -24.39 9.71
CA VAL A 145 -3.84 -23.74 8.38
C VAL A 145 -5.04 -24.16 7.55
N GLY A 146 -5.65 -23.21 6.84
CA GLY A 146 -6.74 -23.44 5.89
C GLY A 146 -8.12 -23.60 6.51
N SER A 147 -8.17 -23.78 7.83
CA SER A 147 -9.41 -23.88 8.60
C SER A 147 -10.04 -22.52 8.98
N GLY A 148 -9.48 -21.39 8.51
CA GLY A 148 -10.01 -20.05 8.78
C GLY A 148 -9.67 -19.46 10.16
N TRP A 149 -8.75 -20.08 10.90
CA TRP A 149 -8.26 -19.57 12.20
C TRP A 149 -7.25 -18.44 12.03
N LEU A 150 -6.69 -18.28 10.83
CA LEU A 150 -5.79 -17.21 10.46
C LEU A 150 -6.51 -16.16 9.61
N ILE A 151 -5.90 -14.99 9.50
CA ILE A 151 -6.25 -14.09 8.40
C ILE A 151 -6.01 -14.84 7.07
N LYS A 152 -6.95 -14.70 6.14
CA LYS A 152 -7.01 -15.48 4.89
C LYS A 152 -5.68 -15.49 4.12
N GLY A 153 -4.95 -14.38 4.15
CA GLY A 153 -3.65 -14.28 3.48
C GLY A 153 -2.56 -15.18 4.08
N MET A 154 -2.58 -15.39 5.39
CA MET A 154 -1.66 -16.30 6.06
C MET A 154 -2.04 -17.76 5.83
N ASP A 155 -3.34 -18.09 5.81
CA ASP A 155 -3.80 -19.43 5.41
C ASP A 155 -3.26 -19.80 4.02
N GLN A 156 -3.41 -18.90 3.05
CA GLN A 156 -2.89 -19.11 1.69
C GLN A 156 -1.36 -19.15 1.64
N GLY A 157 -0.68 -18.28 2.38
CA GLY A 157 0.78 -18.15 2.33
C GLY A 157 1.56 -19.30 2.99
N LEU A 158 0.97 -19.94 4.00
CA LEU A 158 1.60 -21.05 4.74
C LEU A 158 1.40 -22.42 4.06
N LEU A 159 0.36 -22.58 3.23
CA LEU A 159 0.14 -23.82 2.48
C LEU A 159 1.36 -24.20 1.64
N GLY A 160 1.70 -25.49 1.63
CA GLY A 160 2.83 -26.01 0.88
C GLY A 160 4.21 -25.67 1.47
N MET A 161 4.29 -25.15 2.70
CA MET A 161 5.56 -24.82 3.36
C MET A 161 6.18 -26.08 4.02
N CYS A 162 7.51 -26.19 4.00
CA CYS A 162 8.22 -27.28 4.66
C CYS A 162 8.62 -26.89 6.11
N PRO A 163 8.69 -27.84 7.06
CA PRO A 163 9.32 -27.59 8.36
C PRO A 163 10.75 -27.07 8.19
N GLY A 164 11.07 -25.93 8.79
CA GLY A 164 12.37 -25.25 8.65
C GLY A 164 12.51 -24.31 7.44
N GLU A 165 11.49 -24.23 6.58
CA GLU A 165 11.42 -23.23 5.50
C GLU A 165 11.26 -21.81 6.06
N LYS A 166 11.75 -20.80 5.34
CA LYS A 166 11.47 -19.39 5.59
C LYS A 166 10.84 -18.77 4.35
N ARG A 167 9.77 -18.00 4.54
CA ARG A 167 9.05 -17.30 3.47
C ARG A 167 8.90 -15.82 3.79
N LYS A 168 8.80 -15.03 2.73
CA LYS A 168 8.16 -13.70 2.77
C LYS A 168 6.77 -13.85 2.16
N ILE A 169 5.75 -13.47 2.91
CA ILE A 169 4.35 -13.50 2.49
C ILE A 169 3.87 -12.05 2.49
N ILE A 170 3.43 -11.54 1.34
CA ILE A 170 2.80 -10.22 1.21
C ILE A 170 1.31 -10.45 1.05
N ILE A 171 0.56 -9.91 2.01
CA ILE A 171 -0.90 -9.96 2.04
C ILE A 171 -1.39 -8.58 1.56
N PRO A 172 -2.12 -8.50 0.44
CA PRO A 172 -2.68 -7.26 -0.06
C PRO A 172 -3.91 -6.79 0.72
#